data_AF-X1LAZ8-F1
#
_entry.id   AF-X1LAZ8-F1
#
_cell.length_a   1.000
_cell.length_b   1.000
_cell.length_c   1.000
_cell.angle_alpha   90.00
_cell.angle_beta   90.00
_cell.angle_gamma   90.00
#
_symmetry.space_group_name_H-M   'P 1'
#
loop_
_entity.id
_entity.type
_entity.pdbx_description
1 polymer ?
#
loop_
_entity_poly.entity_id
_entity_poly.type
_entity_poly.pdbx_seq_one_letter_code
_entity_poly.pdbx_strand_id
1 'polypeptide(L)'
;KILDKLEKYQPPESYPGEYFAYMNALAGDYVFTQKNKGKEIAKKITSDKEAVDTGMGFEKDSILFYEGMKKVVPEHDHEVLDELVGQEQDHLRQLSDLKKAL
;
A
#
# COMPACT_ATOMS: atom_id res chain seq x y z
N LYS A 1 4.11 -17.00 -4.73
CA LYS A 1 3.45 -15.69 -4.51
C LYS A 1 4.37 -14.61 -5.08
N ILE A 2 3.89 -13.44 -5.51
CA ILE A 2 4.71 -12.37 -6.15
C ILE A 2 6.04 -12.07 -5.41
N LEU A 3 6.06 -12.26 -4.09
CA LEU A 3 7.24 -12.14 -3.23
C LEU A 3 8.41 -13.11 -3.56
N ASP A 4 8.13 -14.28 -4.13
CA ASP A 4 9.14 -15.31 -4.43
C ASP A 4 9.97 -14.98 -5.68
N LYS A 5 9.62 -13.92 -6.42
CA LYS A 5 10.26 -13.51 -7.69
C LYS A 5 11.23 -12.32 -7.56
N LEU A 6 11.44 -11.77 -6.37
CA LEU A 6 12.18 -10.51 -6.13
C LEU A 6 13.72 -10.60 -6.28
N GLU A 7 14.27 -11.63 -6.91
CA GLU A 7 15.67 -12.03 -6.69
C GLU A 7 16.77 -11.28 -7.46
N LYS A 8 16.52 -10.23 -8.26
CA LYS A 8 17.55 -9.74 -9.20
C LYS A 8 17.80 -8.24 -9.33
N TYR A 9 17.20 -7.37 -8.53
CA TYR A 9 17.48 -5.94 -8.61
C TYR A 9 17.82 -5.34 -7.25
N GLN A 10 19.03 -4.75 -7.14
CA GLN A 10 19.44 -3.93 -6.01
C GLN A 10 19.26 -2.45 -6.39
N PRO A 11 18.23 -1.77 -5.88
CA PRO A 11 18.11 -0.31 -6.06
C PRO A 11 19.33 0.39 -5.45
N PRO A 12 19.66 1.61 -5.88
CA PRO A 12 20.73 2.38 -5.26
C PRO A 12 20.39 2.63 -3.79
N GLU A 13 21.15 2.00 -2.89
CA GLU A 13 21.04 2.15 -1.44
C GLU A 13 22.17 3.02 -0.89
N SER A 14 21.89 3.82 0.14
CA SER A 14 22.90 4.55 0.92
C SER A 14 23.67 3.62 1.85
N TYR A 15 23.05 2.51 2.26
CA TYR A 15 23.67 1.42 3.02
C TYR A 15 22.95 0.08 2.74
N PRO A 16 23.64 -1.07 2.87
CA PRO A 16 23.05 -2.37 2.53
C PRO A 16 21.74 -2.66 3.27
N GLY A 17 20.69 -2.97 2.52
CA GLY A 17 19.36 -3.32 3.03
C GLY A 17 18.48 -2.13 3.44
N GLU A 18 18.92 -0.89 3.22
CA GLU A 18 18.13 0.33 3.45
C GLU A 18 16.76 0.25 2.74
N TYR A 19 16.78 -0.15 1.48
CA TYR A 19 15.56 -0.17 0.67
C TYR A 19 14.63 -1.30 1.10
N PHE A 20 15.18 -2.45 1.48
CA PHE A 20 14.40 -3.55 2.04
C PHE A 20 13.79 -3.17 3.40
N ALA A 21 14.53 -2.45 4.25
CA ALA A 21 14.02 -1.94 5.52
C ALA A 21 12.89 -0.92 5.29
N TYR A 22 13.03 -0.02 4.31
CA TYR A 22 11.97 0.90 3.89
C TYR A 22 10.72 0.15 3.42
N MET A 23 10.87 -0.82 2.51
CA MET A 23 9.75 -1.62 2.01
C MET A 23 9.11 -2.47 3.11
N ASN A 24 9.88 -2.94 4.09
CA ASN A 24 9.34 -3.63 5.27
C ASN A 24 8.60 -2.69 6.23
N ALA A 25 9.08 -1.47 6.41
CA ALA A 25 8.41 -0.48 7.24
C ALA A 25 7.05 -0.12 6.63
N LEU A 26 7.01 0.12 5.31
CA LEU A 26 5.78 0.19 4.55
C LEU A 26 4.96 -1.09 4.80
N ALA A 27 5.49 -2.27 4.46
CA ALA A 27 4.82 -3.58 4.57
C ALA A 27 4.15 -3.83 5.94
N GLY A 28 4.86 -3.47 7.01
CA GLY A 28 4.50 -3.72 8.40
C GLY A 28 3.48 -2.74 8.97
N ASP A 29 3.44 -1.51 8.46
CA ASP A 29 2.40 -0.53 8.78
C ASP A 29 1.07 -0.86 8.10
N TYR A 30 1.09 -1.66 7.03
CA TYR A 30 -0.14 -2.08 6.36
C TYR A 30 -0.99 -3.08 7.15
N VAL A 31 -2.29 -2.91 6.98
CA VAL A 31 -3.32 -3.88 7.38
C VAL A 31 -3.21 -5.21 6.63
N PHE A 32 -2.55 -5.25 5.47
CA PHE A 32 -2.49 -6.43 4.60
C PHE A 32 -1.63 -7.57 5.17
N THR A 33 -0.69 -7.30 6.07
CA THR A 33 0.29 -8.30 6.53
C THR A 33 -0.06 -8.93 7.88
N GLN A 34 -0.96 -8.32 8.66
CA GLN A 34 -1.28 -8.75 10.03
C GLN A 34 -2.72 -9.27 10.15
N LYS A 35 -2.85 -10.55 10.49
CA LYS A 35 -4.15 -11.19 10.74
C LYS A 35 -4.96 -10.39 11.77
N ASN A 36 -6.21 -10.09 11.45
CA ASN A 36 -7.17 -9.32 12.25
C ASN A 36 -6.88 -7.82 12.43
N LYS A 37 -5.81 -7.26 11.87
CA LYS A 37 -5.47 -5.84 12.07
C LYS A 37 -6.59 -4.91 11.62
N GLY A 38 -7.20 -5.18 10.46
CA GLY A 38 -8.34 -4.40 9.96
C GLY A 38 -9.55 -4.45 10.89
N LYS A 39 -9.80 -5.60 11.52
CA LYS A 39 -10.87 -5.75 12.52
C LYS A 39 -10.59 -4.93 13.79
N GLU A 40 -9.34 -4.93 14.25
CA GLU A 40 -8.94 -4.14 15.43
C GLU A 40 -8.96 -2.63 15.17
N ILE A 41 -8.64 -2.20 13.95
CA ILE A 41 -8.80 -0.80 13.54
C ILE A 41 -10.29 -0.44 13.48
N ALA A 42 -11.10 -1.25 12.81
CA ALA A 42 -12.54 -1.00 12.69
C ALA A 42 -13.26 -0.88 14.04
N LYS A 43 -12.86 -1.64 15.06
CA LYS A 43 -13.41 -1.52 16.43
C LYS A 43 -13.17 -0.16 17.09
N LYS A 44 -12.15 0.58 16.67
CA LYS A 44 -11.77 1.88 17.24
C LYS A 44 -12.43 3.05 16.52
N ILE A 45 -12.98 2.81 15.33
CA ILE A 45 -13.64 3.83 14.51
C ILE A 45 -14.99 4.18 15.13
N THR A 46 -15.21 5.47 15.34
CA THR A 46 -16.38 6.00 16.06
C THR A 46 -17.35 6.78 15.18
N SER A 47 -16.99 7.05 13.93
CA SER A 47 -17.83 7.78 12.98
C SER A 47 -17.58 7.36 11.53
N ASP A 48 -18.58 7.59 10.67
CA ASP A 48 -18.45 7.34 9.23
C ASP A 48 -17.31 8.15 8.61
N LYS A 49 -17.13 9.41 9.06
CA LYS A 49 -16.03 10.26 8.60
C LYS A 49 -14.66 9.66 8.95
N GLU A 50 -14.50 9.16 10.18
CA GLU A 50 -13.28 8.48 10.61
C GLU A 50 -13.05 7.16 9.84
N ALA A 51 -14.13 6.44 9.51
CA ALA A 51 -14.08 5.24 8.68
C ALA A 51 -13.53 5.55 7.28
N VAL A 52 -14.09 6.59 6.64
CA VAL A 52 -13.65 7.05 5.32
C VAL A 52 -12.22 7.56 5.37
N ASP A 53 -11.86 8.36 6.38
CA ASP A 53 -10.48 8.85 6.55
C ASP A 53 -9.47 7.71 6.73
N THR A 54 -9.85 6.68 7.48
CA THR A 54 -9.03 5.48 7.66
C THR A 54 -8.86 4.71 6.35
N GLY A 55 -9.95 4.50 5.61
CA GLY A 55 -9.91 3.86 4.29
C GLY A 55 -9.03 4.62 3.30
N MET A 56 -9.17 5.95 3.25
CA MET A 56 -8.33 6.81 2.42
C MET A 56 -6.84 6.71 2.78
N GLY A 57 -6.52 6.47 4.04
CA GLY A 57 -5.15 6.17 4.49
C GLY A 57 -4.63 4.89 3.85
N PHE A 58 -5.42 3.81 3.93
CA PHE A 58 -5.03 2.53 3.33
C PHE A 58 -4.76 2.64 1.83
N GLU A 59 -5.60 3.33 1.06
CA GLU A 59 -5.38 3.44 -0.39
C GLU A 59 -4.11 4.24 -0.72
N LYS A 60 -3.86 5.34 0.00
CA LYS A 60 -2.63 6.13 -0.19
C LYS A 60 -1.38 5.32 0.11
N ASP A 61 -1.43 4.58 1.20
CA ASP A 61 -0.29 3.77 1.61
C ASP A 61 -0.09 2.64 0.57
N SER A 62 -1.16 2.01 0.06
CA SER A 62 -1.10 0.98 -0.99
C SER A 62 -0.45 1.50 -2.27
N ILE A 63 -0.84 2.70 -2.72
CA ILE A 63 -0.23 3.37 -3.88
C ILE A 63 1.29 3.51 -3.68
N LEU A 64 1.71 4.02 -2.51
CA LEU A 64 3.12 4.19 -2.20
C LEU A 64 3.88 2.85 -2.18
N PHE A 65 3.24 1.78 -1.69
CA PHE A 65 3.81 0.44 -1.68
C PHE A 65 4.08 -0.08 -3.09
N TYR A 66 3.06 -0.06 -3.95
CA TYR A 66 3.14 -0.62 -5.29
C TYR A 66 4.12 0.18 -6.16
N GLU A 67 4.11 1.51 -6.06
CA GLU A 67 5.11 2.37 -6.71
C GLU A 67 6.53 2.09 -6.19
N GLY A 68 6.66 1.84 -4.89
CA GLY A 68 7.88 1.33 -4.29
C GLY A 68 8.33 0.06 -4.99
N MET A 69 7.48 -0.97 -5.01
CA MET A 69 7.80 -2.30 -5.57
C MET A 69 8.33 -2.27 -6.99
N LYS A 70 7.93 -1.33 -7.85
CA LYS A 70 8.46 -1.19 -9.22
C LYS A 70 9.99 -1.04 -9.25
N LYS A 71 10.59 -0.52 -8.18
CA LYS A 71 12.05 -0.39 -8.04
C LYS A 71 12.76 -1.71 -7.73
N VAL A 72 12.08 -2.82 -7.47
CA VAL A 72 12.69 -4.13 -7.17
C VAL A 72 12.09 -5.28 -7.95
N VAL A 73 10.89 -5.10 -8.49
CA VAL A 73 10.21 -6.06 -9.35
C VAL A 73 10.72 -5.91 -10.79
N PRO A 74 10.92 -7.02 -11.53
CA PRO A 74 11.28 -6.96 -12.95
C PRO A 74 10.25 -6.19 -13.79
N GLU A 75 10.70 -5.49 -14.84
CA GLU A 75 9.84 -4.67 -15.70
C GLU A 75 8.63 -5.41 -16.29
N HIS A 76 8.76 -6.71 -16.59
CA HIS A 76 7.64 -7.51 -17.14
C HIS A 76 6.48 -7.70 -16.16
N ASP A 77 6.70 -7.52 -14.85
CA ASP A 77 5.67 -7.58 -13.81
C ASP A 77 5.16 -6.16 -13.46
N HIS A 78 5.67 -5.09 -14.08
CA HIS A 78 5.25 -3.71 -13.78
C HIS A 78 3.82 -3.40 -14.22
N GLU A 79 3.34 -4.04 -15.30
CA GLU A 79 1.97 -3.86 -15.79
C GLU A 79 0.93 -4.19 -14.70
N VAL A 80 1.15 -5.29 -13.97
CA VAL A 80 0.28 -5.68 -12.85
C VAL A 80 0.35 -4.67 -11.70
N LEU A 81 1.53 -4.11 -11.42
CA LEU A 81 1.68 -3.07 -10.40
C LEU A 81 0.97 -1.77 -10.82
N ASP A 82 1.05 -1.41 -12.09
CA ASP A 82 0.35 -0.24 -12.64
C ASP A 82 -1.17 -0.37 -12.57
N GLU A 83 -1.69 -1.56 -12.89
CA GLU A 83 -3.12 -1.86 -12.74
C GLU A 83 -3.58 -1.72 -11.28
N LEU A 84 -2.80 -2.25 -10.32
CA LEU A 84 -3.11 -2.13 -8.90
C LEU A 84 -3.07 -0.67 -8.44
N VAL A 85 -2.04 0.09 -8.82
CA VAL A 85 -1.96 1.53 -8.51
C VAL A 85 -3.18 2.28 -9.06
N GLY A 86 -3.60 1.98 -10.29
CA GLY A 86 -4.79 2.58 -10.90
C GLY A 86 -6.07 2.30 -10.10
N GLN A 87 -6.26 1.06 -9.63
CA GLN A 87 -7.41 0.68 -8.81
C GLN A 87 -7.46 1.47 -7.50
N GLU A 88 -6.34 1.57 -6.78
CA GLU A 88 -6.30 2.29 -5.50
C GLU A 88 -6.45 3.80 -5.66
N GLN A 89 -5.97 4.38 -6.77
CA GLN A 89 -6.23 5.78 -7.11
C GLN A 89 -7.73 6.03 -7.33
N ASP A 90 -8.43 5.12 -8.00
CA ASP A 90 -9.88 5.19 -8.19
C ASP A 90 -10.64 5.03 -6.86
N HIS A 91 -10.24 4.08 -6.01
CA HIS A 91 -10.81 3.94 -4.66
C HIS A 91 -10.62 5.21 -3.83
N LEU A 92 -9.42 5.79 -3.84
CA LEU A 92 -9.12 7.03 -3.14
C LEU A 92 -10.00 8.19 -3.62
N ARG A 93 -10.23 8.30 -4.94
CA ARG A 93 -11.15 9.29 -5.52
C ARG A 93 -12.57 9.08 -5.01
N GLN A 94 -13.09 7.85 -5.06
CA GLN A 94 -14.43 7.50 -4.60
C GLN A 94 -14.62 7.81 -3.10
N LEU A 95 -13.64 7.45 -2.27
CA LEU A 95 -13.66 7.76 -0.83
C LEU A 95 -13.57 9.26 -0.58
N SER A 96 -12.79 10.01 -1.37
CA SER A 96 -12.73 11.46 -1.28
C SER A 96 -14.09 12.11 -1.60
N ASP A 97 -14.79 11.60 -2.61
CA ASP A 97 -16.12 12.10 -2.97
C ASP A 97 -17.17 11.72 -1.91
N LEU A 98 -17.10 10.50 -1.36
CA LEU A 98 -17.93 10.10 -0.23
C LEU A 98 -17.71 11.00 0.99
N LYS A 99 -16.46 11.31 1.33
CA LYS A 99 -16.13 12.20 2.46
C LYS A 99 -16.75 13.58 2.33
N LYS A 100 -16.80 14.13 1.11
CA LYS A 100 -17.41 15.46 0.86
C LYS A 100 -18.94 15.45 1.05
N ALA A 101 -19.56 14.27 0.95
CA ALA A 101 -21.00 14.09 1.10
C ALA A 101 -21.44 13.76 2.54
N LEU A 102 -20.49 13.50 3.45
CA LEU A 102 -20.70 13.28 4.90
C LEU A 102 -20.65 14.60 5.67
#